data_AF-A0A933FH52-F1
#
_entry.id   AF-A0A933FH52-F1
#
_cell.length_a   1.000
_cell.length_b   1.000
_cell.length_c   1.000
_cell.angle_alpha   90.00
_cell.angle_beta   90.00
_cell.angle_gamma   90.00
#
_symmetry.space_group_name_H-M   'P 1'
#
loop_
_entity.id
_entity.type
_entity.pdbx_description
1 polymer ?
#
loop_
_entity_poly.entity_id
_entity_poly.type
_entity_poly.pdbx_seq_one_letter_code
_entity_poly.pdbx_strand_id
1 'polypeptide(L)'
;MRRKSGHLLKASLIERSTLLAHIRDGLGALNRNDVRLVADTERAKIEDSLDLDAASANQHPEENRWDYILSVPSLSQLVGLEPHPAKDSEIKVVIAKRTKSLEFLRSHLRAGIHVSQWIWVTRGTVGFSRMEKARRRLDQSGIRFTGRLLQNLG
;
A
#
# COMPACT_ATOMS: atom_id res chain seq x y z
N MET A 1 18.60 23.33 -3.10
CA MET A 1 17.50 23.72 -2.19
C MET A 1 16.63 22.50 -1.94
N ARG A 2 16.73 21.86 -0.76
CA ARG A 2 16.00 20.63 -0.45
C ARG A 2 14.57 21.03 -0.07
N ARG A 3 13.58 20.61 -0.87
CA ARG A 3 12.17 20.90 -0.59
C ARG A 3 11.84 20.31 0.80
N LYS A 4 11.52 21.17 1.77
CA LYS A 4 10.77 20.78 2.97
C LYS A 4 9.37 20.41 2.50
N SER A 5 9.17 19.20 2.01
CA SER A 5 7.84 18.74 1.64
C SER A 5 7.35 17.84 2.74
N GLY A 6 6.78 18.47 3.78
CA GLY A 6 5.87 17.75 4.65
C GLY A 6 4.74 17.18 3.78
N HIS A 7 4.52 15.87 3.86
CA HIS A 7 3.41 15.14 3.22
C HIS A 7 3.61 14.85 1.72
N LEU A 8 4.56 13.98 1.38
CA LEU A 8 4.79 13.52 0.00
C LEU A 8 3.52 12.91 -0.64
N LEU A 9 2.72 12.11 0.07
CA LEU A 9 1.48 11.55 -0.50
C LEU A 9 0.48 12.65 -0.81
N LYS A 10 0.33 13.61 0.10
CA LYS A 10 -0.54 14.78 -0.15
C LYS A 10 -0.11 15.58 -1.36
N ALA A 11 1.19 15.83 -1.51
CA ALA A 11 1.75 16.54 -2.65
C ALA A 11 1.63 15.77 -3.98
N SER A 12 1.46 14.45 -3.91
CA SER A 12 1.33 13.55 -5.06
C SER A 12 -0.07 13.52 -5.66
N LEU A 13 -1.08 13.94 -4.92
CA LEU A 13 -2.48 13.98 -5.39
C LEU A 13 -2.78 15.27 -6.18
N ILE A 14 -3.73 15.16 -7.11
CA ILE A 14 -4.32 16.33 -7.77
C ILE A 14 -5.18 17.12 -6.77
N GLU A 15 -5.30 18.43 -6.97
CA GLU A 15 -5.97 19.34 -6.01
C GLU A 15 -7.45 19.00 -5.74
N ARG A 16 -8.14 18.45 -6.75
CA ARG A 16 -9.55 18.03 -6.64
C ARG A 16 -9.76 16.61 -6.12
N SER A 17 -8.68 15.91 -5.76
CA SER A 17 -8.77 14.52 -5.32
C SER A 17 -9.52 14.43 -3.99
N THR A 18 -10.59 13.65 -3.95
CA THR A 18 -11.33 13.36 -2.71
C THR A 18 -10.45 12.67 -1.66
N LEU A 19 -9.41 11.94 -2.07
CA LEU A 19 -8.48 11.25 -1.17
C LEU A 19 -7.69 12.20 -0.26
N LEU A 20 -7.57 13.49 -0.62
CA LEU A 20 -6.86 14.48 0.20
C LEU A 20 -7.43 14.58 1.62
N ALA A 21 -8.74 14.41 1.79
CA ALA A 21 -9.41 14.47 3.09
C ALA A 21 -9.14 13.26 3.99
N HIS A 22 -8.60 12.18 3.42
CA HIS A 22 -8.35 10.92 4.11
C HIS A 22 -6.88 10.69 4.47
N ILE A 23 -5.98 11.60 4.09
CA ILE A 23 -4.55 11.54 4.43
C ILE A 23 -4.37 11.82 5.92
N ARG A 24 -3.54 11.00 6.57
CA ARG A 24 -3.16 11.12 7.97
C ARG A 24 -1.65 11.11 8.11
N ASP A 25 -1.14 11.75 9.15
CA ASP A 25 0.30 11.79 9.44
C ASP A 25 0.81 10.42 9.91
N GLY A 26 2.05 10.10 9.54
CA GLY A 26 2.70 8.82 9.83
C GLY A 26 1.81 7.65 9.41
N LEU A 27 1.58 6.73 10.35
CA LEU A 27 0.68 5.57 10.18
C LEU A 27 -0.77 5.84 10.61
N GLY A 28 -1.17 7.11 10.77
CA GLY A 28 -2.47 7.47 11.35
C GLY A 28 -3.70 7.00 10.58
N ALA A 29 -3.55 6.56 9.32
CA ALA A 29 -4.65 5.97 8.55
C ALA A 29 -4.82 4.47 8.81
N LEU A 30 -3.80 3.78 9.32
CA LEU A 30 -3.85 2.34 9.57
C LEU A 30 -4.57 2.04 10.87
N ASN A 31 -5.31 0.94 10.90
CA ASN A 31 -5.82 0.41 12.16
C ASN A 31 -4.67 -0.15 13.04
N ARG A 32 -4.92 -0.27 14.35
CA ARG A 32 -3.92 -0.70 15.34
C ARG A 32 -3.30 -2.07 15.07
N ASN A 33 -4.05 -3.00 14.48
CA ASN A 33 -3.55 -4.34 14.20
C ASN A 33 -2.55 -4.31 13.03
N ASP A 34 -2.79 -3.49 12.03
CA ASP A 34 -1.91 -3.38 10.86
C ASP A 34 -0.66 -2.58 11.14
N VAL A 35 -0.72 -1.57 12.01
CA VAL A 35 0.47 -0.87 12.50
C VAL A 35 1.49 -1.87 13.07
N ARG A 36 1.02 -2.91 13.78
CA ARG A 36 1.88 -3.96 14.37
C ARG A 36 2.59 -4.82 13.32
N LEU A 37 2.14 -4.81 12.07
CA LEU A 37 2.77 -5.52 10.95
C LEU A 37 3.91 -4.72 10.32
N VAL A 38 4.13 -3.46 10.72
CA VAL A 38 5.26 -2.63 10.31
C VAL A 38 6.27 -2.60 11.44
N ALA A 39 7.53 -2.97 11.16
CA ALA A 39 8.60 -2.89 12.15
C ALA A 39 8.88 -1.44 12.55
N ASP A 40 9.22 -1.19 13.83
CA ASP A 40 9.41 0.18 14.36
C ASP A 40 10.43 1.00 13.56
N THR A 41 11.50 0.35 13.08
CA THR A 41 12.52 0.98 12.22
C THR A 41 11.96 1.48 10.89
N GLU A 42 10.92 0.81 10.36
CA GLU A 42 10.25 1.21 9.14
C GLU A 42 9.17 2.26 9.40
N ARG A 43 8.48 2.22 10.56
CA ARG A 43 7.46 3.22 10.93
C ARG A 43 8.03 4.64 10.90
N ALA A 44 9.25 4.81 11.39
CA ALA A 44 9.93 6.11 11.42
C ALA A 44 10.25 6.69 10.02
N LYS A 45 10.17 5.88 8.96
CA LYS A 45 10.41 6.31 7.57
C LYS A 45 9.14 6.81 6.89
N ILE A 46 7.97 6.55 7.48
CA ILE A 46 6.67 6.88 6.91
C ILE A 46 6.24 8.27 7.38
N GLU A 47 5.92 9.15 6.45
CA GLU A 47 5.54 10.54 6.78
C GLU A 47 4.03 10.77 6.77
N ASP A 48 3.32 10.17 5.80
CA ASP A 48 1.87 10.19 5.74
C ASP A 48 1.32 8.89 5.14
N SER A 49 0.04 8.62 5.44
CA SER A 49 -0.67 7.41 5.06
C SER A 49 -2.11 7.70 4.64
N LEU A 50 -2.66 6.79 3.85
CA LEU A 50 -4.03 6.78 3.37
C LEU A 50 -4.57 5.35 3.48
N ASP A 51 -5.76 5.20 4.06
CA ASP A 51 -6.59 4.01 3.94
C ASP A 51 -7.37 4.10 2.63
N LEU A 52 -6.83 3.45 1.60
CA LEU A 52 -7.34 3.53 0.24
C LEU A 52 -8.65 2.75 0.10
N ASP A 53 -8.77 1.61 0.77
CA ASP A 53 -9.98 0.80 0.72
C ASP A 53 -11.15 1.55 1.36
N ALA A 54 -10.97 2.08 2.57
CA ALA A 54 -12.00 2.88 3.23
C ALA A 54 -12.33 4.17 2.48
N ALA A 55 -11.33 4.86 1.92
CA ALA A 55 -11.54 6.11 1.18
C ALA A 55 -12.26 5.91 -0.17
N SER A 56 -12.25 4.69 -0.73
CA SER A 56 -12.88 4.35 -2.01
C SER A 56 -14.20 3.59 -1.87
N ALA A 57 -14.53 3.09 -0.68
CA ALA A 57 -15.70 2.25 -0.42
C ALA A 57 -17.02 2.85 -0.92
N ASN A 58 -17.22 4.17 -0.79
CA ASN A 58 -18.44 4.84 -1.24
C ASN A 58 -18.60 4.89 -2.76
N GLN A 59 -17.50 4.90 -3.51
CA GLN A 59 -17.54 5.02 -4.97
C GLN A 59 -17.72 3.66 -5.64
N HIS A 60 -17.33 2.58 -4.97
CA HIS A 60 -17.20 1.28 -5.60
C HIS A 60 -17.36 0.12 -4.61
N PRO A 61 -18.44 0.04 -3.82
CA PRO A 61 -18.55 -0.81 -2.63
C PRO A 61 -18.23 -2.32 -2.82
N GLU A 62 -18.31 -2.84 -4.04
CA GLU A 62 -18.11 -4.26 -4.34
C GLU A 62 -16.70 -4.64 -4.80
N GLU A 63 -15.82 -3.69 -5.11
CA GLU A 63 -14.46 -4.04 -5.52
C GLU A 63 -13.51 -4.14 -4.32
N ASN A 64 -12.62 -5.12 -4.32
CA ASN A 64 -11.57 -5.17 -3.30
C ASN A 64 -10.40 -4.31 -3.79
N ARG A 65 -9.95 -3.34 -3.00
CA ARG A 65 -8.77 -2.52 -3.28
C ARG A 65 -7.72 -2.68 -2.20
N TRP A 66 -6.49 -2.38 -2.59
CA TRP A 66 -5.35 -2.37 -1.71
C TRP A 66 -5.64 -1.51 -0.48
N ASP A 67 -5.29 -2.01 0.70
CA ASP A 67 -5.75 -1.38 1.94
C ASP A 67 -5.12 0.00 2.15
N TYR A 68 -3.80 0.13 2.02
CA TYR A 68 -3.10 1.37 2.36
C TYR A 68 -2.12 1.88 1.31
N ILE A 69 -1.98 3.21 1.23
CA ILE A 69 -0.87 3.89 0.57
C ILE A 69 -0.07 4.68 1.61
N LEU A 70 1.25 4.58 1.55
CA LEU A 70 2.22 5.17 2.46
C LEU A 70 3.19 6.03 1.66
N SER A 71 3.63 7.17 2.21
CA SER A 71 4.81 7.85 1.66
C SER A 71 6.08 7.49 2.41
N VAL A 72 7.18 7.39 1.66
CA VAL A 72 8.54 7.19 2.19
C VAL A 72 9.43 8.27 1.58
N PRO A 73 9.46 9.49 2.15
CA PRO A 73 10.10 10.65 1.52
C PRO A 73 11.61 10.50 1.33
N SER A 74 12.30 9.79 2.23
CA SER A 74 13.74 9.51 2.11
C SER A 74 14.09 8.73 0.83
N LEU A 75 13.13 7.97 0.29
CA LEU A 75 13.24 7.25 -0.98
C LEU A 75 12.51 7.96 -2.12
N SER A 76 11.77 9.05 -1.85
CA SER A 76 10.87 9.70 -2.81
C SER A 76 9.83 8.74 -3.41
N GLN A 77 9.31 7.82 -2.59
CA GLN A 77 8.42 6.74 -3.04
C GLN A 77 7.06 6.80 -2.37
N LEU A 78 6.05 6.36 -3.11
CA LEU A 78 4.77 5.90 -2.57
C LEU A 78 4.76 4.38 -2.55
N VAL A 79 4.32 3.79 -1.44
CA VAL A 79 4.30 2.35 -1.21
C VAL A 79 2.89 1.91 -0.86
N GLY A 80 2.37 0.91 -1.57
CA GLY A 80 1.13 0.23 -1.20
C GLY A 80 1.42 -0.83 -0.15
N LEU A 81 0.65 -0.89 0.93
CA LEU A 81 0.69 -1.94 1.95
C LEU A 81 -0.65 -2.69 2.05
N GLU A 82 -0.60 -4.00 1.94
CA GLU A 82 -1.76 -4.91 1.99
C GLU A 82 -1.59 -5.92 3.13
N PRO A 83 -2.26 -5.69 4.27
CA PRO A 83 -2.40 -6.67 5.35
C PRO A 83 -3.46 -7.74 5.07
N HIS A 84 -3.08 -8.85 4.43
CA HIS A 84 -4.05 -9.87 3.98
C HIS A 84 -3.56 -11.31 4.25
N PRO A 85 -4.43 -12.28 4.57
CA PRO A 85 -4.00 -13.66 4.82
C PRO A 85 -3.21 -14.28 3.65
N ALA A 86 -2.03 -14.84 3.90
CA ALA A 86 -1.20 -15.45 2.85
C ALA A 86 -1.51 -16.93 2.61
N LYS A 87 -2.46 -17.23 1.74
CA LYS A 87 -2.79 -18.59 1.26
C LYS A 87 -2.84 -18.63 -0.27
N ASP A 88 -2.72 -19.81 -0.87
CA ASP A 88 -2.73 -19.96 -2.33
C ASP A 88 -3.99 -19.39 -3.01
N SER A 89 -5.16 -19.50 -2.33
CA SER A 89 -6.42 -18.91 -2.78
C SER A 89 -6.36 -17.39 -2.92
N GLU A 90 -5.58 -16.73 -2.07
CA GLU A 90 -5.51 -15.28 -1.96
C GLU A 90 -4.61 -14.64 -3.01
N ILE A 91 -3.75 -15.42 -3.68
CA ILE A 91 -2.82 -14.89 -4.70
C ILE A 91 -3.60 -14.20 -5.82
N LYS A 92 -4.69 -14.81 -6.30
CA LYS A 92 -5.54 -14.18 -7.34
C LYS A 92 -6.22 -12.92 -6.81
N VAL A 93 -6.63 -12.94 -5.54
CA VAL A 93 -7.32 -11.82 -4.88
C VAL A 93 -6.39 -10.61 -4.78
N VAL A 94 -5.20 -10.75 -4.20
CA VAL A 94 -4.26 -9.63 -4.02
C VAL A 94 -3.77 -9.05 -5.36
N ILE A 95 -3.61 -9.89 -6.39
CA ILE A 95 -3.30 -9.42 -7.75
C ILE A 95 -4.44 -8.54 -8.29
N ALA A 96 -5.69 -8.98 -8.12
CA ALA A 96 -6.86 -8.19 -8.53
C ALA A 96 -6.97 -6.88 -7.75
N LYS A 97 -6.77 -6.91 -6.42
CA LYS A 97 -6.75 -5.72 -5.55
C LYS A 97 -5.75 -4.67 -6.06
N ARG A 98 -4.53 -5.09 -6.40
CA ARG A 98 -3.50 -4.20 -6.97
C ARG A 98 -3.96 -3.58 -8.29
N THR A 99 -4.47 -4.37 -9.22
CA THR A 99 -4.92 -3.89 -10.54
C THR A 99 -6.00 -2.83 -10.38
N LYS A 100 -7.02 -3.10 -9.56
CA LYS A 100 -8.10 -2.13 -9.27
C LYS A 100 -7.61 -0.86 -8.60
N SER A 101 -6.65 -0.98 -7.69
CA SER A 101 -6.06 0.17 -7.02
C SER A 101 -5.24 1.05 -7.97
N LEU A 102 -4.50 0.43 -8.90
CA LEU A 102 -3.79 1.17 -9.95
C LEU A 102 -4.78 1.93 -10.84
N GLU A 103 -5.86 1.29 -11.28
CA GLU A 103 -6.90 1.92 -12.09
C GLU A 103 -7.54 3.11 -11.37
N PHE A 104 -7.91 2.92 -10.11
CA PHE A 104 -8.51 3.95 -9.28
C PHE A 104 -7.55 5.15 -9.08
N LEU A 105 -6.32 4.89 -8.64
CA LEU A 105 -5.34 5.93 -8.33
C LEU A 105 -4.89 6.75 -9.55
N ARG A 106 -4.99 6.22 -10.78
CA ARG A 106 -4.65 6.97 -12.01
C ARG A 106 -5.41 8.29 -12.13
N SER A 107 -6.65 8.35 -11.65
CA SER A 107 -7.47 9.57 -11.70
C SER A 107 -7.19 10.55 -10.56
N HIS A 108 -6.46 10.12 -9.53
CA HIS A 108 -6.19 10.88 -8.32
C HIS A 108 -4.73 11.39 -8.22
N LEU A 109 -3.77 10.68 -8.82
CA LEU A 109 -2.37 11.05 -8.81
C LEU A 109 -2.05 12.10 -9.88
N ARG A 110 -1.09 12.99 -9.57
CA ARG A 110 -0.51 13.90 -10.57
C ARG A 110 0.22 13.10 -11.65
N ALA A 111 0.31 13.67 -12.85
CA ALA A 111 1.01 13.05 -13.97
C ALA A 111 2.46 12.68 -13.61
N GLY A 112 2.88 11.47 -13.98
CA GLY A 112 4.20 10.92 -13.69
C GLY A 112 4.37 10.34 -12.27
N ILE A 113 3.44 10.60 -11.35
CA ILE A 113 3.47 10.00 -10.01
C ILE A 113 2.77 8.65 -10.02
N HIS A 114 3.38 7.67 -9.36
CA HIS A 114 2.85 6.31 -9.24
C HIS A 114 3.28 5.68 -7.92
N VAL A 115 2.57 4.61 -7.52
CA VAL A 115 2.97 3.76 -6.41
C VAL A 115 4.12 2.87 -6.88
N SER A 116 5.29 3.04 -6.29
CA SER A 116 6.55 2.42 -6.72
C SER A 116 6.68 0.97 -6.27
N GLN A 117 6.10 0.62 -5.12
CA GLN A 117 6.11 -0.74 -4.60
C GLN A 117 4.74 -1.13 -4.05
N TRP A 118 4.36 -2.40 -4.25
CA TRP A 118 3.14 -2.98 -3.71
C TRP A 118 3.54 -4.14 -2.82
N ILE A 119 3.34 -4.00 -1.52
CA ILE A 119 3.82 -4.94 -0.50
C ILE A 119 2.66 -5.67 0.15
N TRP A 120 2.70 -6.99 0.09
CA TRP A 120 1.80 -7.87 0.81
C TRP A 120 2.46 -8.37 2.11
N VAL A 121 1.84 -8.06 3.25
CA VAL A 121 2.20 -8.57 4.57
C VAL A 121 1.05 -9.44 5.10
N THR A 122 1.37 -10.60 5.68
CA THR A 122 0.32 -11.52 6.13
C THR A 122 -0.17 -11.23 7.54
N ARG A 123 -1.50 -11.21 7.69
CA ARG A 123 -2.17 -11.39 8.97
C ARG A 123 -2.21 -12.90 9.29
N GLY A 124 -1.16 -13.42 9.93
CA GLY A 124 -1.13 -14.80 10.45
C GLY A 124 -0.14 -15.76 9.79
N THR A 125 -0.50 -17.04 9.70
CA THR A 125 0.37 -18.09 9.14
C THR A 125 0.45 -17.98 7.61
N VAL A 126 1.56 -18.46 7.05
CA VAL A 126 1.74 -18.55 5.59
C VAL A 126 1.35 -19.95 5.15
N GLY A 127 0.38 -20.05 4.24
CA GLY A 127 -0.19 -21.29 3.74
C GLY A 127 -0.02 -21.42 2.22
N PHE A 128 1.18 -21.14 1.71
CA PHE A 128 1.51 -21.41 0.30
C PHE A 128 2.01 -22.85 0.15
N SER A 129 1.31 -23.66 -0.65
CA SER A 129 1.73 -25.05 -0.91
C SER A 129 3.02 -25.12 -1.75
N ARG A 130 3.26 -24.12 -2.60
CA ARG A 130 4.44 -23.99 -3.45
C ARG A 130 4.98 -22.56 -3.41
N MET A 131 5.75 -22.27 -2.36
CA MET A 131 6.30 -20.94 -2.07
C MET A 131 6.96 -20.27 -3.28
N GLU A 132 7.85 -20.97 -4.00
CA GLU A 132 8.56 -20.41 -5.15
C GLU A 132 7.63 -20.03 -6.30
N LYS A 133 6.63 -20.87 -6.59
CA LYS A 133 5.65 -20.60 -7.66
C LYS A 133 4.75 -19.42 -7.28
N ALA A 134 4.31 -19.36 -6.02
CA ALA A 134 3.54 -18.24 -5.49
C ALA A 134 4.35 -16.94 -5.61
N ARG A 135 5.60 -16.94 -5.14
CA ARG A 135 6.49 -15.77 -5.18
C ARG A 135 6.76 -15.30 -6.60
N ARG A 136 7.12 -16.21 -7.51
CA ARG A 136 7.32 -15.88 -8.93
C ARG A 136 6.10 -15.20 -9.55
N ARG A 137 4.90 -15.68 -9.23
CA ARG A 137 3.65 -15.11 -9.75
C ARG A 137 3.37 -13.71 -9.18
N LEU A 138 3.66 -13.50 -7.91
CA LEU A 138 3.54 -12.19 -7.26
C LEU A 138 4.56 -11.20 -7.84
N ASP A 139 5.82 -11.62 -8.00
CA ASP A 139 6.89 -10.81 -8.58
C ASP A 139 6.55 -10.39 -10.03
N GLN A 140 6.06 -11.32 -10.85
CA GLN A 140 5.56 -11.03 -12.21
C GLN A 140 4.39 -10.04 -12.21
N SER A 141 3.64 -9.96 -11.11
CA SER A 141 2.53 -9.02 -10.93
C SER A 141 2.95 -7.73 -10.22
N GLY A 142 4.25 -7.55 -9.95
CA GLY A 142 4.79 -6.38 -9.25
C GLY A 142 4.41 -6.29 -7.77
N ILE A 143 4.17 -7.43 -7.11
CA ILE A 143 3.83 -7.53 -5.69
C ILE A 143 4.97 -8.20 -4.92
N ARG A 144 5.50 -7.52 -3.91
CA ARG A 144 6.48 -8.07 -2.97
C ARG A 144 5.78 -8.67 -1.76
N PHE A 145 5.98 -9.96 -1.50
CA PHE A 145 5.54 -10.60 -0.26
C PHE A 145 6.65 -10.57 0.81
N THR A 146 6.34 -10.10 2.02
CA THR A 146 7.32 -9.92 3.11
C THR A 146 7.10 -10.84 4.32
N GLY A 147 6.14 -11.76 4.27
CA GLY A 147 5.81 -12.58 5.45
C GLY A 147 5.01 -11.79 6.48
N ARG A 148 5.31 -11.96 7.77
CA ARG A 148 4.48 -11.45 8.89
C ARG A 148 4.82 -10.04 9.35
N LEU A 149 5.99 -9.53 8.97
CA LEU A 149 6.46 -8.23 9.41
C LEU A 149 7.15 -7.53 8.25
N LEU A 150 6.75 -6.29 8.00
CA LEU A 150 7.42 -5.40 7.07
C LEU A 150 8.67 -4.82 7.74
N GLN A 151 9.82 -5.30 7.31
CA GLN A 151 11.13 -4.89 7.83
C GLN A 151 11.95 -4.08 6.81
N ASN A 152 11.46 -3.95 5.57
CA ASN A 152 12.14 -3.18 4.55
C ASN A 152 11.15 -2.49 3.59
N LEU A 153 11.11 -1.16 3.60
CA LEU A 153 10.38 -0.31 2.66
C LEU A 153 11.16 0.06 1.39
N GLY A 154 12.46 -0.25 1.32
CA GLY A 154 13.34 -0.09 0.15
C GLY A 154 13.78 -1.43 -0.43
#